data_AF-A0A2T0VDG9-F1
#
_entry.id   AF-A0A2T0VDG9-F1
#
_cell.length_a   1.000
_cell.length_b   1.000
_cell.length_c   1.000
_cell.angle_alpha   90.00
_cell.angle_beta   90.00
_cell.angle_gamma   90.00
#
_symmetry.space_group_name_H-M   'P 1'
#
loop_
_entity.id
_entity.type
_entity.pdbx_description
1 polymer ?
#
loop_
_entity_poly.entity_id
_entity_poly.type
_entity_poly.pdbx_seq_one_letter_code
_entity_poly.pdbx_strand_id
1 'polypeptide(L)'
;MSRFIPVDRQTDYLLPPSVDEWLPDGHLARFVVDVVEQLDLSALTRRYAGRGHKAHHPAVLLSLLVYGYATGVVSSRKIERATYDSVAFRYLAANTHPDHDTLATFRRRFLPELEQLFVQVLLLAREMKLLKLGTIALDGTKLKANASKHKALSYGHAKKLEAQFRAEVKALTERAESADREDAADGMDIPAEIARRDARLAAIAEAKAKIEARAEERDAAEHAA
;
A
#
# COMPACT_ATOMS: atom_id res chain seq x y z
N MET A 1 6.66 -40.30 -10.93
CA MET A 1 6.23 -39.50 -9.77
C MET A 1 6.58 -38.05 -10.03
N SER A 2 5.60 -37.16 -10.05
CA SER A 2 5.84 -35.73 -10.20
C SER A 2 6.50 -35.19 -8.93
N ARG A 3 7.65 -34.54 -9.09
CA ARG A 3 8.47 -34.02 -7.98
C ARG A 3 8.09 -32.58 -7.68
N PHE A 4 6.98 -32.40 -6.98
CA PHE A 4 6.50 -31.07 -6.55
C PHE A 4 7.06 -30.68 -5.18
N ILE A 5 7.13 -29.38 -4.93
CA ILE A 5 7.32 -28.83 -3.58
C ILE A 5 5.98 -28.99 -2.83
N PRO A 6 5.97 -29.56 -1.61
CA PRO A 6 4.73 -29.73 -0.85
C PRO A 6 4.11 -28.38 -0.50
N VAL A 7 2.77 -28.30 -0.57
CA VAL A 7 2.01 -27.09 -0.19
C VAL A 7 1.83 -27.07 1.33
N ASP A 8 2.93 -26.89 2.06
CA ASP A 8 2.92 -26.78 3.52
C ASP A 8 2.63 -25.34 3.96
N ARG A 9 1.51 -25.16 4.67
CA ARG A 9 1.09 -23.87 5.27
C ARG A 9 1.16 -23.89 6.79
N GLN A 10 1.56 -25.02 7.38
CA GLN A 10 1.61 -25.26 8.81
C GLN A 10 3.04 -25.32 9.34
N THR A 11 4.05 -25.26 8.46
CA THR A 11 5.44 -25.10 8.90
C THR A 11 5.57 -23.82 9.73
N ASP A 12 5.88 -23.99 11.02
CA ASP A 12 6.21 -22.87 11.88
C ASP A 12 7.63 -22.35 11.58
N TYR A 13 7.82 -21.05 11.70
CA TYR A 13 9.17 -20.48 11.73
C TYR A 13 9.85 -20.79 13.07
N LEU A 14 11.15 -21.13 13.04
CA LEU A 14 11.93 -21.34 14.26
C LEU A 14 12.04 -20.07 15.12
N LEU A 15 12.20 -18.91 14.46
CA LEU A 15 12.14 -17.58 15.05
C LEU A 15 11.27 -16.69 14.16
N PRO A 16 10.51 -15.73 14.72
CA PRO A 16 9.76 -14.79 13.90
C PRO A 16 10.71 -14.03 12.96
N PRO A 17 10.45 -14.02 11.64
CA PRO A 17 11.27 -13.24 10.71
C PRO A 17 11.19 -11.76 11.06
N SER A 18 12.30 -11.04 10.91
CA SER A 18 12.29 -9.58 11.01
C SER A 18 11.32 -8.99 9.99
N VAL A 19 10.65 -7.89 10.34
CA VAL A 19 9.84 -7.11 9.37
C VAL A 19 10.69 -6.70 8.17
N ASP A 20 11.98 -6.45 8.39
CA ASP A 20 12.93 -6.14 7.33
C ASP A 20 13.00 -7.24 6.26
N GLU A 21 13.07 -8.50 6.67
CA GLU A 21 13.25 -9.64 5.76
C GLU A 21 12.04 -9.90 4.84
N TRP A 22 10.91 -9.25 5.08
CA TRP A 22 9.70 -9.48 4.30
C TRP A 22 9.76 -8.89 2.88
N LEU A 23 10.65 -7.95 2.62
CA LEU A 23 10.77 -7.28 1.32
C LEU A 23 12.17 -7.41 0.72
N PRO A 24 12.29 -7.68 -0.59
CA PRO A 24 13.56 -7.56 -1.30
C PRO A 24 14.13 -6.15 -1.20
N ASP A 25 15.46 -6.01 -1.19
CA ASP A 25 16.18 -4.73 -1.03
C ASP A 25 15.73 -3.65 -2.04
N GLY A 26 15.43 -4.05 -3.28
CA GLY A 26 15.00 -3.14 -4.35
C GLY A 26 13.51 -2.76 -4.32
N HIS A 27 12.75 -3.11 -3.28
CA HIS A 27 11.31 -2.89 -3.24
C HIS A 27 10.96 -1.41 -3.00
N LEU A 28 9.95 -0.88 -3.72
CA LEU A 28 9.52 0.53 -3.63
C LEU A 28 9.19 0.98 -2.20
N ALA A 29 8.58 0.11 -1.39
CA ALA A 29 8.27 0.42 0.01
C ALA A 29 9.52 0.69 0.86
N ARG A 30 10.65 0.00 0.62
CA ARG A 30 11.92 0.30 1.29
C ARG A 30 12.41 1.69 0.93
N PHE A 31 12.40 2.01 -0.36
CA PHE A 31 12.71 3.36 -0.84
C PHE A 31 11.84 4.45 -0.20
N VAL A 32 10.53 4.22 -0.05
CA VAL A 32 9.65 5.19 0.63
C VAL A 32 10.08 5.42 2.07
N VAL A 33 10.41 4.36 2.82
CA VAL A 33 10.94 4.48 4.19
C VAL A 33 12.25 5.27 4.20
N ASP A 34 13.20 4.89 3.35
CA ASP A 34 14.51 5.56 3.27
C ASP A 34 14.36 7.05 3.01
N VAL A 35 13.48 7.45 2.08
CA VAL A 35 13.23 8.86 1.78
C VAL A 35 12.57 9.57 2.96
N VAL A 36 11.54 8.97 3.57
CA VAL A 36 10.81 9.57 4.69
C VAL A 36 11.72 9.77 5.91
N GLU A 37 12.66 8.85 6.16
CA GLU A 37 13.64 8.96 7.24
C GLU A 37 14.63 10.12 7.07
N GLN A 38 14.84 10.60 5.83
CA GLN A 38 15.67 11.78 5.56
C GLN A 38 14.92 13.11 5.70
N LEU A 39 13.59 13.09 5.90
CA LEU A 39 12.78 14.31 6.02
C LEU A 39 12.76 14.85 7.45
N ASP A 40 12.70 16.17 7.60
CA ASP A 40 12.42 16.80 8.90
C ASP A 40 10.94 16.68 9.25
N LEU A 41 10.61 15.70 10.09
CA LEU A 41 9.25 15.49 10.62
C LEU A 41 9.02 16.19 11.96
N SER A 42 9.93 17.07 12.40
CA SER A 42 9.87 17.70 13.72
C SER A 42 8.62 18.56 13.91
N ALA A 43 8.11 19.19 12.84
CA ALA A 43 6.87 19.95 12.87
C ALA A 43 5.65 19.08 13.23
N LEU A 44 5.61 17.85 12.70
CA LEU A 44 4.54 16.89 12.97
C LEU A 44 4.66 16.33 14.39
N THR A 45 5.85 15.82 14.73
CA THR A 45 6.10 15.13 16.02
C THR A 45 5.89 16.04 17.23
N ARG A 46 6.32 17.32 17.17
CA ARG A 46 6.11 18.30 18.25
C ARG A 46 4.63 18.57 18.57
N ARG A 47 3.71 18.27 17.64
CA ARG A 47 2.27 18.46 17.86
C ARG A 47 1.62 17.32 18.66
N TYR A 48 2.38 16.29 19.01
CA TYR A 48 1.95 15.21 19.88
C TYR A 48 2.40 15.49 21.32
N ALA A 49 1.46 15.50 22.25
CA ALA A 49 1.71 15.85 23.65
C ALA A 49 2.41 14.73 24.46
N GLY A 50 2.55 13.52 23.89
CA GLY A 50 3.13 12.36 24.57
C GLY A 50 2.26 11.79 25.71
N ARG A 51 0.95 12.06 25.71
CA ARG A 51 0.00 11.66 26.76
C ARG A 51 -1.19 10.91 26.16
N GLY A 52 -1.82 10.05 26.94
CA GLY A 52 -2.95 9.22 26.50
C GLY A 52 -2.49 7.94 25.81
N HIS A 53 -3.31 7.42 24.88
CA HIS A 53 -2.95 6.22 24.11
C HIS A 53 -1.71 6.48 23.24
N LYS A 54 -0.92 5.42 23.00
CA LYS A 54 0.25 5.51 22.12
C LYS A 54 -0.20 5.91 20.71
N ALA A 55 0.38 6.99 20.19
CA ALA A 55 0.14 7.42 18.82
C ALA A 55 1.10 6.71 17.86
N HIS A 56 0.66 6.44 16.63
CA HIS A 56 1.56 6.03 15.56
C HIS A 56 2.52 7.18 15.23
N HIS A 57 3.77 6.83 14.92
CA HIS A 57 4.78 7.82 14.56
C HIS A 57 4.42 8.48 13.21
N PRO A 58 4.59 9.81 13.04
CA PRO A 58 4.28 10.49 11.77
C PRO A 58 5.00 9.91 10.55
N ALA A 59 6.20 9.35 10.72
CA ALA A 59 6.91 8.65 9.64
C ALA A 59 6.12 7.46 9.11
N VAL A 60 5.51 6.65 9.98
CA VAL A 60 4.69 5.49 9.57
C VAL A 60 3.47 5.96 8.77
N LEU A 61 2.75 6.95 9.30
CA LEU A 61 1.54 7.47 8.64
C LEU A 61 1.86 8.13 7.30
N LEU A 62 2.95 8.92 7.24
CA LEU A 62 3.41 9.52 5.99
C LEU A 62 3.83 8.47 4.96
N SER A 63 4.61 7.46 5.36
CA SER A 63 5.05 6.36 4.49
C SER A 63 3.86 5.61 3.89
N LEU A 64 2.83 5.32 4.68
CA LEU A 64 1.60 4.68 4.21
C LEU A 64 0.85 5.54 3.18
N LEU A 65 0.71 6.84 3.44
CA LEU A 65 0.04 7.76 2.50
C LEU A 65 0.85 7.89 1.20
N VAL A 66 2.17 8.07 1.28
CA VAL A 66 3.06 8.21 0.11
C VAL A 66 2.98 6.96 -0.76
N TYR A 67 3.17 5.79 -0.17
CA TYR A 67 3.14 4.53 -0.90
C TYR A 67 1.74 4.22 -1.44
N GLY A 68 0.69 4.46 -0.64
CA GLY A 68 -0.70 4.32 -1.06
C GLY A 68 -0.99 5.15 -2.31
N TYR A 69 -0.61 6.42 -2.31
CA TYR A 69 -0.86 7.30 -3.46
C TYR A 69 -0.02 6.90 -4.67
N ALA A 70 1.24 6.48 -4.46
CA ALA A 70 2.10 6.00 -5.53
C ALA A 70 1.59 4.71 -6.20
N THR A 71 0.84 3.89 -5.47
CA THR A 71 0.26 2.60 -5.93
C THR A 71 -1.24 2.66 -6.24
N GLY A 72 -1.87 3.83 -6.10
CA GLY A 72 -3.30 4.04 -6.40
C GLY A 72 -4.27 3.66 -5.26
N VAL A 73 -3.76 3.26 -4.09
CA VAL A 73 -4.55 2.99 -2.89
C VAL A 73 -4.71 4.28 -2.09
N VAL A 74 -5.74 5.06 -2.43
CA VAL A 74 -5.92 6.43 -1.90
C VAL A 74 -6.85 6.52 -0.69
N SER A 75 -7.75 5.55 -0.49
CA SER A 75 -8.68 5.53 0.65
C SER A 75 -7.98 5.06 1.92
N SER A 76 -8.22 5.74 3.03
CA SER A 76 -7.70 5.40 4.36
C SER A 76 -8.17 4.01 4.81
N ARG A 77 -9.41 3.61 4.49
CA ARG A 77 -9.92 2.25 4.75
C ARG A 77 -9.20 1.20 3.93
N LYS A 78 -8.93 1.50 2.65
CA LYS A 78 -8.17 0.60 1.78
C LYS A 78 -6.71 0.49 2.21
N ILE A 79 -6.10 1.58 2.67
CA ILE A 79 -4.75 1.60 3.26
C ILE A 79 -4.72 0.76 4.54
N GLU A 80 -5.68 0.96 5.47
CA GLU A 80 -5.80 0.15 6.69
C GLU A 80 -5.87 -1.34 6.35
N ARG A 81 -6.80 -1.73 5.46
CA ARG A 81 -6.93 -3.12 5.02
C ARG A 81 -5.65 -3.65 4.37
N ALA A 82 -4.98 -2.82 3.56
CA ALA A 82 -3.73 -3.20 2.93
C ALA A 82 -2.62 -3.49 3.94
N THR A 83 -2.63 -2.89 5.14
CA THR A 83 -1.65 -3.23 6.20
C THR A 83 -1.77 -4.69 6.65
N TYR A 84 -2.94 -5.32 6.50
CA TYR A 84 -3.15 -6.75 6.74
C TYR A 84 -2.87 -7.57 5.49
N ASP A 85 -3.34 -7.14 4.33
CA ASP A 85 -3.37 -7.98 3.11
C ASP A 85 -2.07 -7.91 2.30
N SER A 86 -1.27 -6.86 2.45
CA SER A 86 -0.06 -6.60 1.65
C SER A 86 1.19 -6.47 2.50
N VAL A 87 2.18 -7.30 2.18
CA VAL A 87 3.50 -7.29 2.84
C VAL A 87 4.15 -5.91 2.76
N ALA A 88 3.99 -5.20 1.64
CA ALA A 88 4.55 -3.86 1.45
C ALA A 88 3.96 -2.83 2.42
N PHE A 89 2.63 -2.79 2.53
CA PHE A 89 1.95 -1.90 3.48
C PHE A 89 2.23 -2.31 4.92
N ARG A 90 2.31 -3.60 5.21
CA ARG A 90 2.67 -4.09 6.54
C ARG A 90 4.08 -3.70 6.97
N TYR A 91 5.04 -3.76 6.04
CA TYR A 91 6.41 -3.27 6.24
C TYR A 91 6.42 -1.76 6.55
N LEU A 92 5.73 -0.96 5.73
CA LEU A 92 5.62 0.50 5.93
C LEU A 92 4.97 0.86 7.26
N ALA A 93 4.02 0.04 7.69
CA ALA A 93 3.34 0.20 8.94
C ALA A 93 4.17 -0.30 10.14
N ALA A 94 5.38 -0.80 9.93
CA ALA A 94 6.22 -1.44 10.94
C ALA A 94 5.47 -2.56 11.70
N ASN A 95 4.64 -3.32 10.97
CA ASN A 95 3.72 -4.31 11.52
C ASN A 95 2.75 -3.77 12.59
N THR A 96 2.51 -2.46 12.58
CA THR A 96 1.40 -1.81 13.29
C THR A 96 0.25 -1.60 12.30
N HIS A 97 -0.99 -1.58 12.76
CA HIS A 97 -2.15 -1.46 11.87
C HIS A 97 -2.94 -0.18 12.21
N PRO A 98 -2.47 1.02 11.80
CA PRO A 98 -3.21 2.25 12.02
C PRO A 98 -4.59 2.15 11.38
N ASP A 99 -5.62 2.47 12.16
CA ASP A 99 -6.99 2.51 11.63
C ASP A 99 -7.18 3.67 10.63
N HIS A 100 -8.22 3.55 9.81
CA HIS A 100 -8.58 4.54 8.80
C HIS A 100 -8.85 5.92 9.41
N ASP A 101 -9.42 5.99 10.62
CA ASP A 101 -9.70 7.24 11.31
C ASP A 101 -8.40 7.97 11.71
N THR A 102 -7.40 7.23 12.15
CA THR A 102 -6.05 7.73 12.45
C THR A 102 -5.41 8.30 11.19
N LEU A 103 -5.48 7.57 10.07
CA LEU A 103 -4.92 8.02 8.79
C LEU A 103 -5.65 9.27 8.25
N ALA A 104 -6.99 9.25 8.24
CA ALA A 104 -7.80 10.37 7.77
C ALA A 104 -7.62 11.61 8.67
N THR A 105 -7.61 11.43 9.99
CA THR A 105 -7.38 12.51 10.95
C THR A 105 -5.98 13.09 10.81
N PHE A 106 -4.96 12.24 10.68
CA PHE A 106 -3.58 12.69 10.43
C PHE A 106 -3.49 13.51 9.15
N ARG A 107 -4.08 13.02 8.05
CA ARG A 107 -4.10 13.72 6.77
C ARG A 107 -4.76 15.09 6.86
N ARG A 108 -5.97 15.17 7.43
CA ARG A 108 -6.70 16.43 7.58
C ARG A 108 -5.99 17.41 8.50
N ARG A 109 -5.44 16.92 9.61
CA ARG A 109 -4.80 17.74 10.64
C ARG A 109 -3.51 18.40 10.14
N PHE A 110 -2.73 17.69 9.35
CA PHE A 110 -1.40 18.13 8.88
C PHE A 110 -1.36 18.34 7.37
N LEU A 111 -2.50 18.60 6.74
CA LEU A 111 -2.59 18.73 5.28
C LEU A 111 -1.55 19.71 4.70
N PRO A 112 -1.35 20.92 5.25
CA PRO A 112 -0.34 21.85 4.73
C PRO A 112 1.09 21.31 4.82
N GLU A 113 1.46 20.67 5.92
CA GLU A 113 2.78 20.07 6.11
C GLU A 113 2.98 18.85 5.20
N LEU A 114 1.95 18.02 5.06
CA LEU A 114 1.96 16.86 4.19
C LEU A 114 2.14 17.26 2.72
N GLU A 115 1.46 18.30 2.25
CA GLU A 115 1.65 18.79 0.88
C GLU A 115 3.12 19.14 0.60
N GLN A 116 3.78 19.81 1.56
CA GLN A 116 5.20 20.17 1.44
C GLN A 116 6.11 18.95 1.48
N LEU A 117 5.85 18.00 2.39
CA LEU A 117 6.64 16.78 2.53
C LEU A 117 6.52 15.88 1.30
N PHE A 118 5.30 15.73 0.75
CA PHE A 118 5.08 14.97 -0.49
C PHE A 118 5.84 15.56 -1.68
N VAL A 119 5.86 16.90 -1.82
CA VAL A 119 6.66 17.54 -2.87
C VAL A 119 8.15 17.24 -2.70
N GLN A 120 8.66 17.24 -1.45
CA GLN A 120 10.06 16.86 -1.17
C GLN A 120 10.34 15.40 -1.55
N VAL A 121 9.44 14.47 -1.22
CA VAL A 121 9.53 13.06 -1.63
C VAL A 121 9.64 12.94 -3.15
N LEU A 122 8.76 13.63 -3.90
CA LEU A 122 8.77 13.60 -5.37
C LEU A 122 10.04 14.21 -5.97
N LEU A 123 10.55 15.30 -5.37
CA LEU A 123 11.81 15.92 -5.79
C LEU A 123 13.01 14.99 -5.56
N LEU A 124 13.07 14.32 -4.41
CA LEU A 124 14.11 13.32 -4.09
C LEU A 124 14.03 12.11 -5.02
N ALA A 125 12.83 11.57 -5.24
CA ALA A 125 12.62 10.44 -6.15
C ALA A 125 13.04 10.77 -7.59
N ARG A 126 12.84 12.02 -8.03
CA ARG A 126 13.31 12.50 -9.33
C ARG A 126 14.83 12.58 -9.39
N GLU A 127 15.48 13.15 -8.37
CA GLU A 127 16.93 13.34 -8.34
C GLU A 127 17.67 12.00 -8.37
N MET A 128 17.14 11.01 -7.65
CA MET A 128 17.63 9.63 -7.66
C MET A 128 17.33 8.87 -8.97
N LYS A 129 16.67 9.52 -9.94
CA LYS A 129 16.23 8.94 -11.22
C LYS A 129 15.30 7.74 -11.06
N LEU A 130 14.72 7.56 -9.88
CA LEU A 130 13.82 6.45 -9.55
C LEU A 130 12.42 6.63 -10.14
N LEU A 131 12.07 7.84 -10.57
CA LEU A 131 10.91 8.09 -11.45
C LEU A 131 11.01 7.35 -12.81
N LYS A 132 12.16 6.77 -13.18
CA LYS A 132 12.29 5.89 -14.35
C LYS A 132 12.11 4.40 -14.03
N LEU A 133 12.18 3.99 -12.76
CA LEU A 133 12.34 2.59 -12.34
C LEU A 133 11.04 1.92 -11.87
N GLY A 134 9.98 2.69 -11.67
CA GLY A 134 8.66 2.16 -11.42
C GLY A 134 7.63 3.09 -12.02
N THR A 135 6.62 2.53 -12.66
CA THR A 135 5.40 3.23 -13.05
C THR A 135 4.72 3.72 -11.77
N ILE A 136 5.21 4.79 -11.16
CA ILE A 136 4.44 5.53 -10.15
C ILE A 136 3.27 6.09 -10.93
N ALA A 137 2.13 5.43 -10.79
CA ALA A 137 0.89 5.83 -11.43
C ALA A 137 0.32 7.02 -10.67
N LEU A 138 0.96 8.18 -10.82
CA LEU A 138 0.31 9.47 -10.65
C LEU A 138 -0.66 9.60 -11.84
N ASP A 139 -1.84 9.00 -11.66
CA ASP A 139 -3.03 9.14 -12.49
C ASP A 139 -2.77 9.21 -14.00
N GLY A 140 -2.46 8.09 -14.65
CA GLY A 140 -2.33 8.00 -16.13
C GLY A 140 -1.25 8.89 -16.77
N THR A 141 -0.57 9.73 -16.00
CA THR A 141 0.39 10.70 -16.49
C THR A 141 1.76 10.03 -16.47
N LYS A 142 2.17 9.50 -17.62
CA LYS A 142 3.57 9.12 -17.80
C LYS A 142 4.41 10.37 -17.61
N LEU A 143 4.99 10.57 -16.42
CA LEU A 143 6.00 11.59 -16.18
C LEU A 143 7.19 11.26 -17.10
N LYS A 144 7.19 11.82 -18.30
CA LYS A 144 8.30 11.70 -19.25
C LYS A 144 9.50 12.40 -18.62
N ALA A 145 10.34 11.64 -17.93
CA ALA A 145 11.66 12.08 -17.54
C ALA A 145 12.48 12.35 -18.81
N ASN A 146 12.54 13.62 -19.23
CA ASN A 146 13.41 14.05 -20.31
C ASN A 146 14.86 13.71 -19.96
N ALA A 147 15.44 12.75 -20.70
CA ALA A 147 16.78 12.23 -20.50
C ALA A 147 17.86 13.06 -21.22
N SER A 148 17.72 14.39 -21.31
CA SER A 148 18.77 15.22 -21.88
C SER A 148 19.90 15.43 -20.86
N LYS A 149 21.10 14.94 -21.20
CA LYS A 149 22.36 15.15 -20.45
C LYS A 149 22.83 16.62 -20.42
N HIS A 150 22.12 17.52 -21.09
CA HIS A 150 22.42 18.95 -21.11
C HIS A 150 21.16 19.75 -20.79
N LYS A 151 21.04 20.16 -19.53
CA LYS A 151 20.45 21.44 -19.17
C LYS A 151 20.75 21.70 -17.71
N ALA A 152 21.65 22.65 -17.46
CA ALA A 152 21.65 23.37 -16.19
C ALA A 152 20.19 23.72 -15.87
N LEU A 153 19.68 23.19 -14.76
CA LEU A 153 18.35 23.48 -14.26
C LEU A 153 18.28 25.00 -14.09
N SER A 154 17.66 25.71 -15.04
CA SER A 154 17.41 27.12 -14.79
C SER A 154 16.48 27.18 -13.59
N TYR A 155 16.75 28.10 -12.65
CA TYR A 155 15.94 28.30 -11.46
C TYR A 155 14.42 28.39 -11.77
N GLY A 156 14.07 28.95 -12.94
CA GLY A 156 12.70 28.98 -13.44
C GLY A 156 12.08 27.61 -13.75
N HIS A 157 12.86 26.64 -14.24
CA HIS A 157 12.36 25.28 -14.49
C HIS A 157 12.14 24.50 -13.19
N ALA A 158 13.03 24.67 -12.19
CA ALA A 158 12.83 24.10 -10.85
C ALA A 158 11.51 24.58 -10.23
N LYS A 159 11.26 25.90 -10.27
CA LYS A 159 10.02 26.51 -9.76
C LYS A 159 8.76 25.99 -10.46
N LYS A 160 8.80 25.85 -11.79
CA LYS A 160 7.66 25.32 -12.56
C LYS A 160 7.33 23.89 -12.15
N LEU A 161 8.35 23.05 -11.94
CA LEU A 161 8.12 21.67 -11.54
C LEU A 161 7.63 21.57 -10.10
N GLU A 162 8.18 22.36 -9.19
CA GLU A 162 7.68 22.40 -7.81
C GLU A 162 6.20 22.80 -7.78
N ALA A 163 5.79 23.79 -8.58
CA ALA A 163 4.40 24.18 -8.71
C ALA A 163 3.53 23.05 -9.29
N GLN A 164 4.04 22.30 -10.26
CA GLN A 164 3.36 21.12 -10.80
C GLN A 164 3.15 20.05 -9.72
N PHE A 165 4.21 19.68 -8.98
CA PHE A 165 4.09 18.69 -7.91
C PHE A 165 3.14 19.14 -6.81
N ARG A 166 3.14 20.43 -6.44
CA ARG A 166 2.16 20.97 -5.48
C ARG A 166 0.72 20.77 -5.98
N ALA A 167 0.46 21.04 -7.26
CA ALA A 167 -0.87 20.83 -7.85
C ALA A 167 -1.28 19.35 -7.85
N GLU A 168 -0.35 18.45 -8.22
CA GLU A 168 -0.60 17.00 -8.22
C GLU A 168 -0.86 16.47 -6.82
N VAL A 169 -0.06 16.88 -5.83
CA VAL A 169 -0.25 16.47 -4.44
C VAL A 169 -1.57 16.97 -3.88
N LYS A 170 -1.96 18.22 -4.19
CA LYS A 170 -3.26 18.75 -3.81
C LYS A 170 -4.40 17.90 -4.39
N ALA A 171 -4.36 17.61 -5.69
CA ALA A 171 -5.36 16.76 -6.33
C ALA A 171 -5.45 15.34 -5.71
N LEU A 172 -4.30 14.75 -5.35
CA LEU A 172 -4.26 13.47 -4.65
C LEU A 172 -4.93 13.52 -3.28
N THR A 173 -4.66 14.56 -2.49
CA THR A 173 -5.26 14.70 -1.16
C THR A 173 -6.78 14.95 -1.23
N GLU A 174 -7.25 15.71 -2.22
CA GLU A 174 -8.69 15.90 -2.49
C GLU A 174 -9.36 14.60 -2.90
N ARG A 175 -8.71 13.81 -3.77
CA ARG A 175 -9.19 12.48 -4.18
C ARG A 175 -9.27 11.51 -2.99
N ALA A 176 -8.26 11.49 -2.13
CA ALA A 176 -8.26 10.68 -0.91
C ALA A 176 -9.45 11.04 0.00
N GLU A 177 -9.75 12.34 0.14
CA GLU A 177 -10.89 12.82 0.92
C GLU A 177 -12.25 12.47 0.29
N SER A 178 -12.36 12.42 -1.04
CA SER A 178 -13.56 11.89 -1.72
C SER A 178 -13.72 10.39 -1.46
N ALA A 179 -12.64 9.63 -1.66
CA ALA A 179 -12.66 8.18 -1.50
C ALA A 179 -13.04 7.77 -0.07
N ASP A 180 -12.55 8.49 0.95
CA ASP A 180 -12.93 8.23 2.35
C ASP A 180 -14.41 8.50 2.63
N ARG A 181 -15.03 9.47 1.96
CA ARG A 181 -16.46 9.76 2.08
C ARG A 181 -17.32 8.71 1.39
N GLU A 182 -16.88 8.22 0.23
CA GLU A 182 -17.56 7.17 -0.53
C GLU A 182 -17.53 5.82 0.21
N ASP A 183 -16.34 5.42 0.70
CA ASP A 183 -16.18 4.14 1.39
C ASP A 183 -16.88 4.11 2.77
N ALA A 184 -17.23 5.26 3.36
CA ALA A 184 -18.03 5.31 4.59
C ALA A 184 -19.44 4.72 4.42
N ALA A 185 -19.94 4.61 3.18
CA ALA A 185 -21.23 3.97 2.89
C ALA A 185 -21.16 2.43 2.82
N ASP A 186 -19.96 1.84 2.81
CA ASP A 186 -19.72 0.41 2.54
C ASP A 186 -19.55 -0.42 3.84
N GLY A 187 -20.25 -0.04 4.91
CA GLY A 187 -20.13 -0.68 6.23
C GLY A 187 -20.35 -2.20 6.18
N MET A 188 -19.33 -2.97 6.56
CA MET A 188 -19.33 -4.44 6.52
C MET A 188 -19.96 -5.04 7.78
N ASP A 189 -20.92 -5.94 7.59
CA ASP A 189 -21.54 -6.75 8.65
C ASP A 189 -20.65 -7.96 8.99
N ILE A 190 -19.96 -7.89 10.12
CA ILE A 190 -18.98 -8.90 10.56
C ILE A 190 -19.64 -10.28 10.80
N PRO A 191 -20.77 -10.40 11.53
CA PRO A 191 -21.52 -11.65 11.62
C PRO A 191 -21.91 -12.25 10.26
N ALA A 192 -22.39 -11.42 9.32
CA ALA A 192 -22.73 -11.90 7.98
C ALA A 192 -21.49 -12.40 7.22
N GLU A 193 -20.33 -11.77 7.42
CA GLU A 193 -19.08 -12.16 6.76
C GLU A 193 -18.50 -13.48 7.31
N ILE A 194 -18.64 -13.73 8.62
CA ILE A 194 -18.31 -15.03 9.23
C ILE A 194 -19.22 -16.13 8.68
N ALA A 195 -20.54 -15.89 8.66
CA ALA A 195 -21.49 -16.86 8.11
C ALA A 195 -21.24 -17.17 6.62
N ARG A 196 -20.85 -16.16 5.83
CA ARG A 196 -20.44 -16.33 4.43
C ARG A 196 -19.19 -17.19 4.28
N ARG A 197 -18.23 -17.10 5.21
CA ARG A 197 -17.02 -17.95 5.19
C ARG A 197 -17.37 -19.43 5.36
N ASP A 198 -18.18 -19.76 6.36
CA ASP A 198 -18.57 -21.15 6.63
C ASP A 198 -19.37 -21.74 5.46
N ALA A 199 -20.32 -20.97 4.92
CA ALA A 199 -21.07 -21.36 3.73
C ALA A 199 -20.17 -21.59 2.50
N ARG A 200 -19.16 -20.73 2.29
CA ARG A 200 -18.20 -20.86 1.19
C ARG A 200 -17.32 -22.11 1.33
N LEU A 201 -16.86 -22.44 2.53
CA LEU A 201 -16.08 -23.67 2.77
C LEU A 201 -16.91 -24.93 2.49
N ALA A 202 -18.17 -24.96 2.93
CA ALA A 202 -19.09 -26.04 2.62
C ALA A 202 -19.33 -26.18 1.10
N ALA A 203 -19.54 -25.05 0.41
CA ALA A 203 -19.74 -25.04 -1.05
C ALA A 203 -18.50 -25.52 -1.81
N ILE A 204 -17.28 -25.17 -1.37
CA ILE A 204 -16.02 -25.67 -1.96
C ILE A 204 -15.91 -27.19 -1.78
N ALA A 205 -16.23 -27.72 -0.59
CA ALA A 205 -16.19 -29.16 -0.34
C ALA A 205 -17.19 -29.92 -1.22
N GLU A 206 -18.41 -29.41 -1.36
CA GLU A 206 -19.43 -30.00 -2.23
C GLU A 206 -19.04 -29.95 -3.71
N ALA A 207 -18.50 -28.81 -4.17
CA ALA A 207 -18.01 -28.66 -5.54
C ALA A 207 -16.87 -29.64 -5.84
N LYS A 208 -15.96 -29.84 -4.89
CA LYS A 208 -14.86 -30.81 -5.00
C LYS A 208 -15.40 -32.23 -5.16
N ALA A 209 -16.33 -32.65 -4.29
CA ALA A 209 -16.94 -33.99 -4.37
C ALA A 209 -17.67 -34.23 -5.70
N LYS A 210 -18.36 -33.21 -6.22
CA LYS A 210 -19.03 -33.29 -7.54
C LYS A 210 -18.04 -33.41 -8.70
N ILE A 211 -16.88 -32.74 -8.62
CA ILE A 211 -15.84 -32.83 -9.64
C ILE A 211 -15.20 -34.22 -9.62
N GLU A 212 -14.92 -34.76 -8.43
CA GLU A 212 -14.35 -36.10 -8.25
C GLU A 212 -15.29 -37.20 -8.76
N ALA A 213 -16.58 -37.17 -8.38
CA ALA A 213 -17.57 -38.13 -8.88
C ALA A 213 -17.71 -38.11 -10.41
N ARG A 214 -17.68 -36.92 -11.03
CA ARG A 214 -17.72 -36.78 -12.50
C ARG A 214 -16.45 -37.28 -13.17
N ALA A 215 -15.30 -37.19 -12.50
CA ALA A 215 -14.05 -37.74 -13.01
C ALA A 215 -14.07 -39.28 -12.96
N GLU A 216 -14.53 -39.86 -11.84
CA GLU A 216 -14.68 -41.30 -11.68
C GLU A 216 -15.69 -41.90 -12.67
N GLU A 217 -16.82 -41.24 -12.92
CA GLU A 217 -17.81 -41.67 -13.94
C GLU A 217 -17.22 -41.66 -15.36
N ARG A 218 -16.38 -40.67 -15.68
CA ARG A 218 -15.71 -40.58 -16.99
C ARG A 218 -14.66 -41.68 -17.16
N ASP A 219 -13.81 -41.86 -16.15
CA ASP A 219 -12.79 -42.91 -16.16
C ASP A 219 -13.43 -44.31 -16.24
N ALA A 220 -14.54 -44.54 -15.52
CA ALA A 220 -15.30 -45.78 -15.60
C ALA A 220 -15.95 -46.01 -16.97
N ALA A 221 -16.47 -44.96 -17.61
CA ALA A 221 -17.04 -45.03 -18.95
C ALA A 221 -15.96 -45.29 -20.03
N GLU A 222 -14.77 -44.72 -19.89
CA GLU A 222 -13.64 -44.93 -20.78
C GLU A 222 -13.02 -46.34 -20.63
N HIS A 223 -13.06 -46.94 -19.44
CA HIS A 223 -12.58 -48.31 -19.20
C HIS A 223 -13.60 -49.41 -19.53
N ALA A 224 -14.87 -49.06 -19.74
CA ALA A 224 -15.94 -49.99 -20.12
C ALA A 224 -16.21 -50.06 -21.63
N ALA A 225 -15.54 -49.20 -22.43
CA ALA A 225 -15.60 -49.16 -23.89
C ALA A 225 -14.39 -49.85 -24.53
#